data_AF-A0A6N4T3K7-F1
#
_entry.id   AF-A0A6N4T3K7-F1
#
_cell.length_a   1.000
_cell.length_b   1.000
_cell.length_c   1.000
_cell.angle_alpha   90.00
_cell.angle_beta   90.00
_cell.angle_gamma   90.00
#
_symmetry.space_group_name_H-M   'P 1'
#
loop_
_entity.id
_entity.type
_entity.pdbx_description
1 polymer ?
#
loop_
_entity_poly.entity_id
_entity_poly.type
_entity_poly.pdbx_seq_one_letter_code
_entity_poly.pdbx_strand_id
1 'polypeptide(L)'
;MNVKKSALLFSLAILTLCFSSSAFAELCTVGRATQVLWKGDWYKATITEASSDKCKITYIGYTADDDEWVGPERLKIKVLWKGDWYPGRVIKKEGANYLIGYDGYSSDDNEIVPLSRIQVR
;
A
#
# COMPACT_ATOMS: atom_id res chain seq x y z
N MET A 1 16.89 -60.77 -28.29
CA MET A 1 17.19 -59.90 -29.45
C MET A 1 16.00 -58.96 -29.67
N ASN A 2 16.26 -57.66 -29.70
CA ASN A 2 15.43 -56.57 -30.23
C ASN A 2 14.23 -55.99 -29.42
N VAL A 3 14.61 -54.98 -28.62
CA VAL A 3 14.07 -53.60 -28.51
C VAL A 3 12.55 -53.40 -28.56
N LYS A 4 11.97 -53.00 -27.40
CA LYS A 4 10.76 -52.16 -27.38
C LYS A 4 11.16 -50.70 -27.25
N LYS A 5 10.55 -49.90 -28.12
CA LYS A 5 10.91 -48.53 -28.49
C LYS A 5 10.64 -47.53 -27.35
N SER A 6 11.53 -46.56 -27.30
CA SER A 6 11.48 -45.33 -26.51
C SER A 6 10.33 -44.41 -26.92
N ALA A 7 10.07 -43.45 -26.02
CA ALA A 7 9.38 -42.16 -26.16
C ALA A 7 7.92 -42.12 -25.67
N LEU A 8 7.70 -41.42 -24.55
CA LEU A 8 7.06 -40.09 -24.56
C LEU A 8 7.15 -39.45 -23.17
N LEU A 9 7.86 -38.32 -23.14
CA LEU A 9 7.92 -37.37 -22.04
C LEU A 9 6.52 -36.76 -21.83
N PHE A 10 6.06 -36.67 -20.57
CA PHE A 10 5.00 -35.73 -20.20
C PHE A 10 5.55 -34.73 -19.18
N SER A 11 5.63 -33.51 -19.68
CA SER A 11 5.96 -32.26 -19.00
C SER A 11 5.07 -32.01 -17.78
N LEU A 12 5.67 -31.51 -16.70
CA LEU A 12 5.02 -30.48 -15.90
C LEU A 12 6.08 -29.59 -15.24
N ALA A 13 6.72 -28.74 -16.05
CA ALA A 13 7.33 -27.54 -15.49
C ALA A 13 6.19 -26.66 -14.97
N ILE A 14 5.84 -26.81 -13.70
CA ILE A 14 4.98 -25.87 -12.99
C ILE A 14 5.77 -24.57 -12.94
N LEU A 15 5.51 -23.70 -13.90
CA LEU A 15 5.97 -22.32 -13.89
C LEU A 15 5.21 -21.64 -12.75
N THR A 16 5.76 -21.69 -11.54
CA THR A 16 5.25 -20.95 -10.39
C THR A 16 5.39 -19.47 -10.71
N LEU A 17 4.38 -18.89 -11.34
CA LEU A 17 4.18 -17.45 -11.37
C LEU A 17 4.00 -17.02 -9.91
N CYS A 18 5.09 -16.61 -9.27
CA CYS A 18 5.02 -15.80 -8.07
C CYS A 18 4.36 -14.48 -8.48
N PHE A 19 3.03 -14.44 -8.42
CA PHE A 19 2.33 -13.17 -8.29
C PHE A 19 2.67 -12.64 -6.91
N SER A 20 3.80 -11.94 -6.81
CA SER A 20 4.11 -11.09 -5.67
C SER A 20 3.11 -9.95 -5.69
N SER A 21 1.89 -10.19 -5.20
CA SER A 21 0.95 -9.13 -4.88
C SER A 21 1.66 -8.20 -3.90
N SER A 22 1.99 -6.99 -4.35
CA SER A 22 2.52 -5.98 -3.44
C SER A 22 1.42 -5.66 -2.45
N ALA A 23 1.64 -5.99 -1.18
CA ALA A 23 0.75 -5.62 -0.10
C ALA A 23 0.38 -4.13 -0.21
N PHE A 24 1.33 -3.24 -0.52
CA PHE A 24 1.09 -1.79 -0.55
C PHE A 24 -0.02 -1.32 -1.49
N ALA A 25 -0.27 -2.04 -2.59
CA ALA A 25 -1.37 -1.69 -3.48
C ALA A 25 -2.72 -1.72 -2.75
N GLU A 26 -2.84 -2.52 -1.67
CA GLU A 26 -4.02 -2.57 -0.80
C GLU A 26 -4.22 -1.29 0.01
N LEU A 27 -3.16 -0.52 0.30
CA LEU A 27 -3.29 0.81 0.90
C LEU A 27 -3.98 1.79 -0.07
N CYS A 28 -3.62 1.68 -1.35
CA CYS A 28 -4.07 2.56 -2.42
C CYS A 28 -5.41 2.09 -2.99
N THR A 29 -6.48 2.13 -2.19
CA THR A 29 -7.80 1.81 -2.73
C THR A 29 -8.23 2.87 -3.75
N VAL A 30 -8.14 2.52 -5.03
CA VAL A 30 -8.50 3.40 -6.15
C VAL A 30 -9.96 3.86 -6.02
N GLY A 31 -10.19 5.15 -6.27
CA GLY A 31 -11.48 5.82 -6.13
C GLY A 31 -11.77 6.35 -4.72
N ARG A 32 -10.97 6.00 -3.68
CA ARG A 32 -11.15 6.58 -2.35
C ARG A 32 -10.64 8.02 -2.30
N ALA A 33 -11.43 8.86 -1.63
CA ALA A 33 -10.96 10.17 -1.19
C ALA A 33 -10.05 10.03 0.04
N THR A 34 -9.08 10.93 0.16
CA THR A 34 -8.19 11.07 1.30
C THR A 34 -7.68 12.51 1.44
N GLN A 35 -6.76 12.73 2.37
CA GLN A 35 -5.95 13.94 2.44
C GLN A 35 -4.47 13.62 2.21
N VAL A 36 -3.83 14.45 1.39
CA VAL A 36 -2.42 14.36 1.02
C VAL A 36 -1.67 15.54 1.62
N LEU A 37 -0.53 15.29 2.26
CA LEU A 37 0.35 16.32 2.78
C LEU A 37 1.11 16.97 1.61
N TRP A 38 1.06 18.30 1.50
CA TRP A 38 1.83 19.06 0.53
C TRP A 38 2.31 20.37 1.17
N LYS A 39 3.63 20.59 1.17
CA LYS A 39 4.29 21.78 1.76
C LYS A 39 3.84 22.17 3.18
N GLY A 40 3.48 21.17 4.00
CA GLY A 40 3.07 21.38 5.39
C GLY A 40 1.56 21.39 5.62
N ASP A 41 0.76 21.44 4.56
CA ASP A 41 -0.70 21.49 4.63
C ASP A 41 -1.35 20.23 4.05
N TRP A 42 -2.56 19.92 4.52
CA TRP A 42 -3.32 18.74 4.10
C TRP A 42 -4.41 19.08 3.09
N TYR A 43 -4.26 18.59 1.86
CA TYR A 43 -5.19 18.84 0.77
C TYR A 43 -6.04 17.61 0.50
N LYS A 44 -7.32 17.79 0.15
CA LYS A 44 -8.17 16.66 -0.25
C LYS A 44 -7.72 16.14 -1.61
N ALA A 45 -7.69 14.83 -1.78
CA ALA A 45 -7.34 14.18 -3.03
C ALA A 45 -8.12 12.88 -3.21
N THR A 46 -8.17 12.38 -4.44
CA THR A 46 -8.71 11.06 -4.79
C THR A 46 -7.56 10.18 -5.26
N ILE A 47 -7.51 8.93 -4.79
CA ILE A 47 -6.56 7.93 -5.29
C ILE A 47 -7.02 7.47 -6.67
N THR A 48 -6.18 7.62 -7.69
CA THR A 48 -6.50 7.29 -9.09
C THR A 48 -5.79 6.03 -9.57
N GLU A 49 -4.61 5.74 -9.05
CA GLU A 49 -3.84 4.53 -9.39
C GLU A 49 -3.07 4.00 -8.17
N ALA A 50 -2.72 2.71 -8.22
CA ALA A 50 -1.96 2.02 -7.18
C ALA A 50 -0.66 1.45 -7.76
N SER A 51 0.45 1.62 -7.05
CA SER A 51 1.74 0.99 -7.31
C SER A 51 2.14 0.12 -6.11
N SER A 52 3.30 -0.53 -6.21
CA SER A 52 3.85 -1.38 -5.17
C SER A 52 4.35 -0.63 -3.93
N ASP A 53 4.48 0.70 -3.98
CA ASP A 53 4.98 1.52 -2.88
C ASP A 53 4.42 2.96 -2.85
N LYS A 54 3.59 3.34 -3.83
CA LYS A 54 3.00 4.68 -3.95
C LYS A 54 1.56 4.62 -4.43
N CYS A 55 0.80 5.65 -4.08
CA CYS A 55 -0.52 5.90 -4.64
C CYS A 55 -0.44 7.09 -5.59
N LYS A 56 -1.03 6.98 -6.78
CA LYS A 56 -1.26 8.16 -7.60
C LYS A 56 -2.51 8.86 -7.09
N ILE A 57 -2.41 10.17 -6.92
CA ILE A 57 -3.51 11.01 -6.45
C ILE A 57 -3.80 12.12 -7.44
N THR A 58 -5.04 12.57 -7.43
CA THR A 58 -5.50 13.82 -8.05
C THR A 58 -6.06 14.71 -6.95
N TYR A 59 -5.54 15.92 -6.81
CA TYR A 59 -6.05 16.87 -5.80
C TYR A 59 -7.48 17.34 -6.17
N ILE A 60 -8.39 17.32 -5.20
CA ILE A 60 -9.78 17.74 -5.43
C ILE A 60 -9.82 19.26 -5.62
N GLY A 61 -10.39 19.70 -6.75
CA GLY A 61 -10.48 21.12 -7.13
C GLY A 61 -9.28 21.63 -7.94
N TYR A 62 -8.38 20.74 -8.33
CA TYR A 62 -7.21 21.01 -9.15
C TYR A 62 -7.26 20.22 -10.46
N THR A 63 -6.32 20.48 -11.37
CA THR A 63 -6.23 19.79 -12.66
C THR A 63 -5.31 18.57 -12.57
N ALA A 64 -5.35 17.70 -13.58
CA ALA A 64 -4.46 16.53 -13.63
C ALA A 64 -2.98 16.89 -13.79
N ASP A 65 -2.65 18.15 -14.12
CA ASP A 65 -1.27 18.64 -14.14
C ASP A 65 -0.61 18.64 -12.75
N ASP A 66 -1.44 18.61 -11.69
CA ASP A 66 -1.01 18.53 -10.28
C ASP A 66 -1.02 17.08 -9.75
N ASP A 67 -1.32 16.08 -10.60
CA ASP A 67 -1.31 14.67 -10.20
C ASP A 67 0.08 14.24 -9.72
N GLU A 68 0.10 13.43 -8.66
CA GLU A 68 1.36 13.02 -8.05
C GLU A 68 1.33 11.58 -7.57
N TRP A 69 2.47 10.89 -7.66
CA TRP A 69 2.71 9.63 -6.96
C TRP A 69 3.27 9.91 -5.57
N VAL A 70 2.47 9.66 -4.54
CA VAL A 70 2.82 9.93 -3.14
C VAL A 70 3.05 8.64 -2.36
N GLY A 71 4.03 8.68 -1.47
CA GLY A 71 4.25 7.62 -0.49
C GLY A 71 3.24 7.67 0.66
N PRO A 72 3.17 6.60 1.47
CA PRO A 72 2.21 6.48 2.56
C PRO A 72 2.38 7.55 3.66
N GLU A 73 3.59 8.06 3.86
CA GLU A 73 3.91 9.14 4.80
C GLU A 73 3.19 10.45 4.49
N ARG A 74 2.69 10.60 3.26
CA ARG A 74 1.92 11.77 2.82
C ARG A 74 0.41 11.54 2.85
N LEU A 75 -0.09 10.38 3.30
CA LEU A 75 -1.51 10.08 3.34
C LEU A 75 -2.04 10.11 4.77
N LYS A 76 -3.27 10.62 4.95
CA LYS A 76 -3.99 10.39 6.21
C LYS A 76 -4.47 8.95 6.29
N ILE A 77 -4.22 8.32 7.43
CA ILE A 77 -4.59 6.93 7.68
C ILE A 77 -5.38 6.79 8.97
N LYS A 78 -6.05 5.64 9.11
CA LYS A 78 -6.42 5.04 10.39
C LYS A 78 -5.61 3.76 10.59
N VAL A 79 -5.32 3.47 11.85
CA VAL A 79 -4.63 2.27 12.29
C VAL A 79 -5.54 1.48 13.22
N LEU A 80 -5.67 0.17 12.98
CA LEU A 80 -6.44 -0.73 13.82
C LEU A 80 -5.65 -1.03 15.11
N TRP A 81 -6.24 -0.76 16.27
CA TRP A 81 -5.69 -1.06 17.58
C TRP A 81 -6.77 -1.58 18.52
N LYS A 82 -6.56 -2.76 19.11
CA LYS A 82 -7.49 -3.43 20.04
C LYS A 82 -8.96 -3.50 19.58
N GLY A 83 -9.20 -3.58 18.28
CA GLY A 83 -10.54 -3.70 17.69
C GLY A 83 -11.12 -2.40 17.14
N ASP A 84 -10.48 -1.27 17.42
CA ASP A 84 -10.94 0.06 16.97
C ASP A 84 -9.95 0.73 16.02
N TRP A 85 -10.44 1.65 15.18
CA TRP A 85 -9.63 2.38 14.19
C TRP A 85 -9.31 3.79 14.68
N TYR A 86 -8.02 4.06 14.90
CA TYR A 86 -7.54 5.34 15.39
C TYR A 86 -6.88 6.15 14.28
N PRO A 87 -7.09 7.48 14.21
CA PRO A 87 -6.41 8.32 13.25
C PRO A 87 -4.91 8.36 13.52
N GLY A 88 -4.10 8.37 12.45
CA GLY A 88 -2.66 8.48 12.57
C GLY A 88 -1.99 8.83 11.25
N ARG A 89 -0.67 8.71 11.27
CA ARG A 89 0.23 8.97 10.15
C ARG A 89 1.30 7.90 10.06
N VAL A 90 1.72 7.58 8.85
CA VAL A 90 2.95 6.81 8.64
C VAL A 90 4.13 7.73 8.89
N ILE A 91 5.01 7.35 9.81
CA ILE A 91 6.27 8.05 10.06
C ILE A 91 7.34 7.55 9.10
N LYS A 92 7.41 6.22 8.91
CA LYS A 92 8.43 5.59 8.07
C LYS A 92 7.99 4.20 7.62
N LYS A 93 8.35 3.82 6.38
CA LYS A 93 8.22 2.44 5.88
C LYS A 93 9.46 1.62 6.29
N GLU A 94 9.23 0.42 6.81
CA GLU A 94 10.26 -0.51 7.27
C GLU A 94 10.03 -1.91 6.67
N GLY A 95 10.57 -2.13 5.47
CA GLY A 95 10.33 -3.36 4.71
C GLY A 95 8.85 -3.52 4.36
N ALA A 96 8.22 -4.55 4.92
CA ALA A 96 6.78 -4.82 4.77
C ALA A 96 5.90 -4.12 5.82
N ASN A 97 6.51 -3.51 6.86
CA ASN A 97 5.82 -2.87 7.97
C ASN A 97 5.97 -1.35 7.93
N TYR A 98 5.24 -0.66 8.81
CA TYR A 98 5.20 0.79 8.90
C TYR A 98 5.32 1.22 10.36
N LEU A 99 6.26 2.11 10.64
CA LEU A 99 6.25 2.87 11.88
C LEU A 99 5.12 3.90 11.77
N ILE A 100 4.14 3.80 12.66
CA ILE A 100 3.01 4.72 12.72
C ILE A 100 3.12 5.61 13.95
N GLY A 101 2.52 6.79 13.86
CA GLY A 101 2.23 7.64 15.02
C GLY A 101 0.76 7.99 15.04
N TYR A 102 0.16 7.97 16.22
CA TYR A 102 -1.26 8.28 16.40
C TYR A 102 -1.48 9.80 16.51
N ASP A 103 -2.58 10.28 15.94
CA ASP A 103 -2.94 11.70 16.01
C ASP A 103 -3.38 12.05 17.45
N GLY A 104 -2.70 13.01 18.08
CA GLY A 104 -2.99 13.43 19.46
C GLY A 104 -2.29 12.65 20.56
N TYR A 105 -1.39 11.73 20.20
CA TYR A 105 -0.62 10.91 21.13
C TYR A 105 0.89 11.20 21.02
N SER A 106 1.66 10.82 22.04
CA SER A 106 3.11 11.02 22.04
C SER A 106 3.82 10.00 21.14
N SER A 107 5.10 10.22 20.88
CA SER A 107 5.92 9.24 20.14
C SER A 107 6.16 7.94 20.90
N ASP A 108 5.90 7.90 22.20
CA ASP A 108 6.05 6.69 23.02
C ASP A 108 4.99 5.64 22.66
N ASP A 109 3.88 6.09 22.08
CA ASP A 109 2.80 5.24 21.55
C ASP A 109 3.02 4.82 20.09
N ASN A 110 4.13 5.25 19.48
CA ASN A 110 4.46 4.81 18.12
C ASN A 110 4.69 3.29 18.12
N GLU A 111 4.21 2.63 17.08
CA GLU A 111 4.43 1.20 16.91
C GLU A 111 4.70 0.84 15.46
N ILE A 112 5.28 -0.33 15.25
CA ILE A 112 5.50 -0.90 13.93
C ILE A 112 4.34 -1.86 13.64
N VAL A 113 3.57 -1.58 12.59
CA VAL A 113 2.40 -2.37 12.22
C VAL A 113 2.50 -2.92 10.80
N PRO A 114 1.96 -4.12 10.52
CA PRO A 114 1.79 -4.59 9.16
C PRO A 114 0.72 -3.79 8.43
N LEU A 115 0.75 -3.82 7.10
CA LEU A 115 -0.22 -3.09 6.28
C LEU A 115 -1.68 -3.46 6.57
N SER A 116 -1.96 -4.71 6.97
CA SER A 116 -3.32 -5.17 7.29
C SER A 116 -4.00 -4.40 8.41
N ARG A 117 -3.23 -3.64 9.22
CA ARG A 117 -3.74 -2.75 10.27
C ARG A 117 -3.91 -1.30 9.81
N ILE A 118 -3.70 -0.97 8.53
CA ILE A 118 -3.71 0.41 8.03
C ILE A 118 -4.80 0.58 6.98
N GLN A 119 -5.54 1.68 7.07
CA GLN A 119 -6.50 2.11 6.05
C GLN A 119 -6.35 3.60 5.75
N VAL A 120 -6.44 3.98 4.48
CA VAL A 120 -6.55 5.39 4.07
C VAL A 120 -7.89 5.99 4.54
N ARG A 121 -7.85 7.21 5.06
CA ARG A 121 -9.02 7.95 5.56
C ARG A 121 -9.21 9.30 4.89
#